data_AF-A9KSG9-F1
#
_entry.id   AF-A9KSG9-F1
#
_cell.length_a   1.000
_cell.length_b   1.000
_cell.length_c   1.000
_cell.angle_alpha   90.00
_cell.angle_beta   90.00
_cell.angle_gamma   90.00
#
_symmetry.space_group_name_H-M   'P 1'
#
loop_
_entity.id
_entity.type
_entity.pdbx_description
1 polymer ?
#
loop_
_entity_poly.entity_id
_entity_poly.type
_entity_poly.pdbx_seq_one_letter_code
_entity_poly.pdbx_strand_id
1 'polypeptide(L)'
;MNKKLGNITKTKSFSAFTSALLAIVLGLIFGFFIMLSASPANAIDGFHMVLTGGLKRIGDVFYFATPILMTGLAVGFAFKMGLFNIGASGQFTMGMYFSLYVGFMWDLPANIHWFVCILAGMVGGMLWGVIPGLFKAFLNVNEVITSIMFNYIGMFLVDMLIMGKSKMYVSTMARTEYLPASAQIPSLGIKGSSVNVSIYMAIGIAILLYIVLNKTTFGYELKATGYNKYASDYAGMNGKKNIVLTMVIAGALAGLGGAFSILAPSTIAGSSMTYEPINVIAATGFNGIAVALLGNSSPIGIIFSAIFISHIQRGGTLTALYGYKPEIIDIVISVIIYFSAFAMLMNHMVVAFFKRKKEKSNQKPVEISQAKKVEVALDEKSTVDKDEKTLGFMDSEEIGNIENAENSESTESTEDSKSKENTEDTVETENIDNIKYTEESDLKDVLSEGLNLEDTTSEKEDK
;
A
#
# COMPACT_ATOMS: atom_id res chain seq x y z
N MET A 1 36.97 -11.86 9.34
CA MET A 1 35.86 -10.88 9.23
C MET A 1 34.88 -11.18 8.09
N ASN A 2 35.32 -11.68 6.93
CA ASN A 2 34.45 -11.90 5.75
C ASN A 2 33.40 -13.03 5.85
N LYS A 3 33.54 -14.03 6.74
CA LYS A 3 32.52 -15.09 6.93
C LYS A 3 31.28 -14.62 7.71
N LYS A 4 31.39 -13.59 8.56
CA LYS A 4 30.23 -13.05 9.32
C LYS A 4 29.34 -12.15 8.46
N LEU A 5 29.88 -11.41 7.49
CA LEU A 5 29.08 -10.60 6.57
C LEU A 5 28.23 -11.45 5.61
N GLY A 6 28.72 -12.61 5.16
CA GLY A 6 27.99 -13.49 4.24
C GLY A 6 26.75 -14.18 4.83
N ASN A 7 26.62 -14.22 6.16
CA ASN A 7 25.44 -14.78 6.84
C ASN A 7 24.36 -13.72 7.12
N ILE A 8 24.73 -12.44 7.27
CA ILE A 8 23.77 -11.34 7.49
C ILE A 8 22.99 -11.08 6.19
N THR A 9 23.67 -11.14 5.04
CA THR A 9 23.07 -10.95 3.70
C THR A 9 22.06 -12.04 3.30
N LYS A 10 22.01 -13.17 4.02
CA LYS A 10 21.09 -14.28 3.75
C LYS A 10 19.83 -14.31 4.63
N THR A 11 19.71 -13.41 5.60
CA THR A 11 18.50 -13.37 6.43
C THR A 11 17.32 -12.77 5.66
N LYS A 12 16.13 -13.38 5.77
CA LYS A 12 14.89 -12.94 5.11
C LYS A 12 14.58 -11.45 5.38
N SER A 13 14.87 -10.98 6.59
CA SER A 13 14.71 -9.57 6.97
C SER A 13 15.70 -8.63 6.27
N PHE A 14 16.96 -9.03 6.10
CA PHE A 14 17.94 -8.22 5.38
C PHE A 14 17.60 -8.13 3.88
N SER A 15 17.20 -9.25 3.28
CA SER A 15 16.72 -9.28 1.89
C SER A 15 15.51 -8.36 1.69
N ALA A 16 14.50 -8.43 2.57
CA ALA A 16 13.34 -7.54 2.51
C ALA A 16 13.71 -6.05 2.66
N PHE A 17 14.61 -5.74 3.60
CA PHE A 17 15.11 -4.37 3.81
C PHE A 17 15.84 -3.84 2.57
N THR A 18 16.74 -4.63 1.98
CA THR A 18 17.45 -4.23 0.76
C THR A 18 16.52 -4.02 -0.43
N SER A 19 15.48 -4.85 -0.56
CA SER A 19 14.51 -4.67 -1.63
C SER A 19 13.65 -3.42 -1.45
N ALA A 20 13.24 -3.09 -0.21
CA ALA A 20 12.51 -1.87 0.09
C ALA A 20 13.37 -0.62 -0.21
N LEU A 21 14.65 -0.65 0.17
CA LEU A 21 15.58 0.44 -0.14
C LEU A 21 15.77 0.61 -1.66
N LEU A 22 15.90 -0.49 -2.40
CA LEU A 22 16.01 -0.47 -3.86
C LEU A 22 14.74 0.13 -4.50
N ALA A 23 13.55 -0.27 -4.03
CA ALA A 23 12.29 0.27 -4.51
C ALA A 23 12.16 1.79 -4.26
N ILE A 24 12.60 2.26 -3.09
CA ILE A 24 12.66 3.69 -2.77
C ILE A 24 13.59 4.42 -3.73
N VAL A 25 14.81 3.91 -3.94
CA VAL A 25 15.79 4.54 -4.83
C VAL A 25 15.28 4.60 -6.26
N LEU A 26 14.76 3.50 -6.80
CA LEU A 26 14.19 3.46 -8.16
C LEU A 26 12.98 4.38 -8.31
N GLY A 27 12.10 4.40 -7.30
CA GLY A 27 10.93 5.28 -7.31
C GLY A 27 11.29 6.76 -7.22
N LEU A 28 12.30 7.13 -6.43
CA LEU A 28 12.82 8.50 -6.38
C LEU A 28 13.51 8.91 -7.68
N ILE A 29 14.28 8.01 -8.31
CA ILE A 29 14.90 8.27 -9.63
C ILE A 29 13.80 8.51 -10.67
N PHE A 30 12.78 7.65 -10.71
CA PHE A 30 11.65 7.83 -11.62
C PHE A 30 10.87 9.11 -11.32
N GLY A 31 10.65 9.43 -10.05
CA GLY A 31 10.03 10.68 -9.64
C GLY A 31 10.82 11.91 -10.09
N PHE A 32 12.15 11.87 -10.00
CA PHE A 32 13.00 12.92 -10.53
C PHE A 32 12.81 13.11 -12.04
N PHE A 33 12.73 12.02 -12.82
CA PHE A 33 12.45 12.11 -14.26
C PHE A 33 11.08 12.74 -14.56
N ILE A 34 10.03 12.41 -13.80
CA ILE A 34 8.72 13.05 -13.95
C ILE A 34 8.82 14.56 -13.68
N MET A 35 9.51 14.94 -12.60
CA MET A 35 9.69 16.36 -12.25
C MET A 35 10.50 17.10 -13.32
N LEU A 36 11.50 16.45 -13.91
CA LEU A 36 12.29 16.96 -15.03
C LEU A 36 11.43 17.18 -16.27
N SER A 37 10.53 16.24 -16.60
CA SER A 37 9.61 16.40 -17.72
C SER A 37 8.57 17.49 -17.50
N ALA A 38 8.11 17.70 -16.27
CA ALA A 38 7.11 18.71 -15.95
C ALA A 38 7.67 20.14 -15.91
N SER A 39 8.85 20.34 -15.32
CA SER A 39 9.54 21.64 -15.32
C SER A 39 11.05 21.42 -15.20
N PRO A 40 11.79 21.40 -16.32
CA PRO A 40 13.23 21.12 -16.29
C PRO A 40 14.03 22.12 -15.44
N ALA A 41 13.64 23.39 -15.45
CA ALA A 41 14.34 24.46 -14.75
C ALA A 41 14.30 24.30 -13.22
N ASN A 42 13.18 23.80 -12.68
CA ASN A 42 12.96 23.72 -11.23
C ASN A 42 13.08 22.29 -10.68
N ALA A 43 13.40 21.29 -11.52
CA ALA A 43 13.39 19.88 -11.14
C ALA A 43 14.36 19.54 -10.02
N ILE A 44 15.55 20.11 -10.04
CA ILE A 44 16.56 19.89 -9.00
C ILE A 44 16.09 20.45 -7.66
N ASP A 45 15.60 21.70 -7.64
CA ASP A 45 15.16 22.36 -6.42
C ASP A 45 13.88 21.72 -5.85
N GLY A 46 12.93 21.38 -6.72
CA GLY A 46 11.74 20.64 -6.35
C GLY A 46 12.09 19.28 -5.76
N PHE A 47 12.97 18.51 -6.41
CA PHE A 47 13.40 17.21 -5.90
C PHE A 47 14.18 17.33 -4.58
N HIS A 48 15.00 18.37 -4.43
CA HIS A 48 15.65 18.68 -3.17
C HIS A 48 14.63 18.93 -2.04
N MET A 49 13.50 19.58 -2.33
CA MET A 49 12.39 19.73 -1.36
C MET A 49 11.71 18.39 -1.03
N VAL A 50 11.55 17.48 -2.00
CA VAL A 50 11.04 16.13 -1.72
C VAL A 50 11.95 15.39 -0.72
N LEU A 51 13.27 15.50 -0.90
CA LEU A 51 14.24 14.81 -0.05
C LEU A 51 14.42 15.46 1.33
N THR A 52 14.46 16.79 1.41
CA THR A 52 14.84 17.51 2.63
C THR A 52 13.69 18.24 3.31
N GLY A 53 12.60 18.51 2.61
CA GLY A 53 11.50 19.35 3.07
C GLY A 53 10.80 18.80 4.31
N GLY A 54 10.64 17.48 4.42
CA GLY A 54 10.11 16.86 5.63
C GLY A 54 11.00 17.05 6.86
N LEU A 55 12.33 17.13 6.70
CA LEU A 55 13.26 17.40 7.82
C LEU A 55 13.06 18.80 8.40
N LYS A 56 12.66 19.78 7.57
CA LYS A 56 12.35 21.15 8.00
C LYS A 56 11.08 21.22 8.85
N ARG A 57 10.20 20.22 8.75
CA ARG A 57 8.88 20.17 9.42
C ARG A 57 8.69 18.83 10.14
N ILE A 58 9.67 18.43 10.94
CA ILE A 58 9.71 17.09 11.55
C ILE A 58 8.49 16.80 12.45
N GLY A 59 7.94 17.82 13.12
CA GLY A 59 6.70 17.68 13.89
C GLY A 59 5.54 17.24 12.99
N ASP A 60 5.39 17.86 11.83
CA ASP A 60 4.31 17.53 10.90
C ASP A 60 4.51 16.15 10.29
N VAL A 61 5.76 15.75 10.05
CA VAL A 61 6.08 14.38 9.62
C VAL A 61 5.53 13.38 10.63
N PHE A 62 5.78 13.56 11.93
CA PHE A 62 5.25 12.64 12.95
C PHE A 62 3.73 12.73 13.12
N TYR A 63 3.16 13.93 13.03
CA TYR A 63 1.71 14.13 13.08
C TYR A 63 1.00 13.36 11.96
N PHE A 64 1.39 13.54 10.69
CA PHE A 64 0.78 12.84 9.56
C PHE A 64 1.20 11.38 9.46
N ALA A 65 2.37 10.99 9.97
CA ALA A 65 2.79 9.59 10.01
C ALA A 65 1.94 8.76 10.97
N THR A 66 1.47 9.34 12.08
CA THR A 66 0.72 8.62 13.12
C THR A 66 -0.55 7.94 12.60
N PRO A 67 -1.48 8.63 11.91
CA PRO A 67 -2.68 7.98 11.39
C PRO A 67 -2.38 7.00 10.26
N ILE A 68 -1.38 7.29 9.40
CA ILE A 68 -0.97 6.38 8.32
C ILE A 68 -0.29 5.12 8.88
N LEU A 69 0.46 5.24 9.98
CA LEU A 69 1.05 4.11 10.70
C LEU A 69 -0.06 3.19 11.21
N MET A 70 -1.11 3.75 11.80
CA MET A 70 -2.23 2.98 12.32
C MET A 70 -3.02 2.26 11.21
N THR A 71 -3.32 2.93 10.10
CA THR A 71 -3.96 2.28 8.93
C THR A 71 -3.02 1.27 8.27
N GLY A 72 -1.70 1.51 8.28
CA GLY A 72 -0.69 0.56 7.82
C GLY A 72 -0.62 -0.69 8.69
N LEU A 73 -0.72 -0.56 10.02
CA LEU A 73 -0.84 -1.68 10.94
C LEU A 73 -2.13 -2.46 10.70
N ALA A 74 -3.25 -1.77 10.47
CA ALA A 74 -4.53 -2.40 10.15
C ALA A 74 -4.44 -3.31 8.91
N VAL A 75 -3.91 -2.75 7.81
CA VAL A 75 -3.75 -3.50 6.56
C VAL A 75 -2.69 -4.60 6.68
N GLY A 76 -1.53 -4.28 7.26
CA GLY A 76 -0.44 -5.24 7.45
C GLY A 76 -0.81 -6.40 8.38
N PHE A 77 -1.66 -6.16 9.37
CA PHE A 77 -2.21 -7.20 10.24
C PHE A 77 -3.18 -8.11 9.47
N ALA A 78 -4.07 -7.54 8.64
CA ALA A 78 -4.97 -8.31 7.79
C ALA A 78 -4.22 -9.21 6.79
N PHE A 79 -3.14 -8.68 6.19
CA PHE A 79 -2.28 -9.43 5.27
C PHE A 79 -1.64 -10.67 5.91
N LYS A 80 -1.42 -10.71 7.24
CA LYS A 80 -0.90 -11.91 7.91
C LYS A 80 -1.84 -13.11 7.83
N MET A 81 -3.13 -12.86 7.66
CA MET A 81 -4.13 -13.91 7.47
C MET A 81 -4.57 -14.02 5.99
N GLY A 82 -3.88 -13.33 5.08
CA GLY A 82 -4.22 -13.36 3.65
C GLY A 82 -5.47 -12.56 3.28
N LEU A 83 -6.00 -11.73 4.20
CA LEU A 83 -7.11 -10.84 3.91
C LEU A 83 -6.62 -9.48 3.41
N PHE A 84 -7.33 -8.91 2.44
CA PHE A 84 -6.99 -7.60 1.88
C PHE A 84 -8.02 -6.54 2.34
N ASN A 85 -7.72 -5.87 3.46
CA ASN A 85 -8.62 -4.88 4.08
C ASN A 85 -8.55 -3.50 3.39
N ILE A 86 -9.18 -3.35 2.22
CA ILE A 86 -9.34 -2.03 1.55
C ILE A 86 -10.30 -1.12 2.32
N GLY A 87 -11.13 -1.71 3.18
CA GLY A 87 -12.08 -1.04 4.08
C GLY A 87 -11.47 -0.20 5.19
N ALA A 88 -10.14 -0.14 5.28
CA ALA A 88 -9.44 0.64 6.30
C ALA A 88 -9.83 2.13 6.27
N SER A 89 -10.20 2.66 5.10
CA SER A 89 -10.67 4.04 4.98
C SER A 89 -12.02 4.27 5.68
N GLY A 90 -13.01 3.41 5.44
CA GLY A 90 -14.31 3.48 6.11
C GLY A 90 -14.19 3.22 7.62
N GLN A 91 -13.35 2.27 8.02
CA GLN A 91 -13.05 2.01 9.44
C GLN A 91 -12.39 3.23 10.12
N PHE A 92 -11.49 3.91 9.40
CA PHE A 92 -10.87 5.16 9.83
C PHE A 92 -11.90 6.28 10.00
N THR A 93 -12.75 6.49 9.00
CA THR A 93 -13.80 7.53 9.03
C THR A 93 -14.83 7.26 10.14
N MET A 94 -15.22 6.00 10.35
CA MET A 94 -16.10 5.64 11.47
C MET A 94 -15.44 5.83 12.83
N GLY A 95 -14.15 5.48 12.97
CA GLY A 95 -13.41 5.75 14.20
C GLY A 95 -13.27 7.24 14.49
N MET A 96 -13.05 8.04 13.46
CA MET A 96 -13.08 9.51 13.57
C MET A 96 -14.44 9.99 14.08
N TYR A 97 -15.54 9.55 13.47
CA TYR A 97 -16.88 9.93 13.89
C TYR A 97 -17.18 9.58 15.35
N PHE A 98 -16.87 8.37 15.80
CA PHE A 98 -17.13 7.98 17.19
C PHE A 98 -16.30 8.80 18.18
N SER A 99 -15.07 9.16 17.81
CA SER A 99 -14.22 10.06 18.61
C SER A 99 -14.82 11.45 18.72
N LEU A 100 -15.31 12.01 17.60
CA LEU A 100 -16.02 13.28 17.56
C LEU A 100 -17.30 13.24 18.38
N TYR A 101 -18.10 12.19 18.21
CA TYR A 101 -19.37 12.04 18.89
C TYR A 101 -19.19 12.08 20.41
N VAL A 102 -18.26 11.30 20.96
CA VAL A 102 -17.97 11.36 22.40
C VAL A 102 -17.37 12.71 22.79
N GLY A 103 -16.45 13.26 21.99
CA GLY A 103 -15.79 14.53 22.24
C GLY A 103 -16.74 15.74 22.36
N PHE A 104 -17.88 15.72 21.65
CA PHE A 104 -18.88 16.78 21.69
C PHE A 104 -20.10 16.49 22.56
N MET A 105 -20.47 15.22 22.74
CA MET A 105 -21.72 14.86 23.42
C MET A 105 -21.51 14.51 24.89
N TRP A 106 -20.30 14.12 25.30
CA TRP A 106 -20.02 13.69 26.68
C TRP A 106 -19.18 14.73 27.41
N ASP A 107 -19.69 15.19 28.55
CA ASP A 107 -18.96 16.08 29.44
C ASP A 107 -18.15 15.25 30.44
N LEU A 108 -16.85 15.10 30.17
CA LEU A 108 -15.91 14.35 31.00
C LEU A 108 -14.78 15.24 31.56
N PRO A 109 -14.18 14.87 32.71
CA PRO A 109 -13.00 15.56 33.23
C PRO A 109 -11.84 15.56 32.24
N ALA A 110 -11.11 16.68 32.18
CA ALA A 110 -10.06 16.91 31.18
C ALA A 110 -8.99 15.80 31.11
N ASN A 111 -8.66 15.18 32.24
CA ASN A 111 -7.63 14.14 32.30
C ASN A 111 -8.03 12.85 31.58
N ILE A 112 -9.34 12.54 31.50
CA ILE A 112 -9.84 11.28 30.94
C ILE A 112 -10.56 11.46 29.61
N HIS A 113 -11.06 12.66 29.32
CA HIS A 113 -11.94 12.91 28.17
C HIS A 113 -11.30 12.49 26.84
N TRP A 114 -10.11 13.04 26.50
CA TRP A 114 -9.37 12.66 25.28
C TRP A 114 -9.12 11.14 25.17
N PHE A 115 -8.85 10.46 26.29
CA PHE A 115 -8.62 9.01 26.32
C PHE A 115 -9.90 8.22 26.01
N VAL A 116 -11.05 8.63 26.56
CA VAL A 116 -12.34 8.02 26.25
C VAL A 116 -12.71 8.25 24.78
N CYS A 117 -12.41 9.43 24.21
CA CYS A 117 -12.62 9.68 22.78
C CYS A 117 -11.79 8.73 21.91
N ILE A 118 -10.54 8.46 22.26
CA ILE A 118 -9.69 7.47 21.56
C ILE A 118 -10.31 6.08 21.60
N LEU A 119 -10.78 5.65 22.78
CA LEU A 119 -11.43 4.34 22.92
C LEU A 119 -12.72 4.27 22.09
N ALA A 120 -13.50 5.35 22.04
CA ALA A 120 -14.68 5.44 21.20
C ALA A 120 -14.31 5.26 19.73
N GLY A 121 -13.25 5.91 19.25
CA GLY A 121 -12.77 5.73 17.88
C GLY A 121 -12.27 4.32 17.56
N MET A 122 -11.59 3.68 18.52
CA MET A 122 -11.23 2.26 18.41
C MET A 122 -12.47 1.38 18.24
N VAL A 123 -13.50 1.60 19.05
CA VAL A 123 -14.77 0.86 18.98
C VAL A 123 -15.51 1.13 17.66
N GLY A 124 -15.57 2.38 17.20
CA GLY A 124 -16.18 2.74 15.92
C GLY A 124 -15.53 1.98 14.75
N GLY A 125 -14.20 1.92 14.73
CA GLY A 125 -13.45 1.13 13.76
C GLY A 125 -13.70 -0.38 13.88
N MET A 126 -13.75 -0.93 15.10
CA MET A 126 -14.07 -2.35 15.35
C MET A 126 -15.45 -2.73 14.81
N LEU A 127 -16.47 -1.91 15.11
CA LEU A 127 -17.84 -2.15 14.67
C LEU A 127 -17.93 -2.14 13.14
N TRP A 128 -17.23 -1.22 12.47
CA TRP A 128 -17.20 -1.17 11.01
C TRP A 128 -16.41 -2.33 10.39
N GLY A 129 -15.30 -2.73 11.01
CA GLY A 129 -14.46 -3.84 10.56
C GLY A 129 -15.14 -5.21 10.71
N VAL A 130 -16.00 -5.38 11.72
CA VAL A 130 -16.81 -6.59 11.92
C VAL A 130 -17.63 -6.93 10.68
N ILE A 131 -18.24 -5.96 10.01
CA ILE A 131 -19.26 -6.22 9.00
C ILE A 131 -18.68 -6.96 7.77
N PRO A 132 -17.63 -6.47 7.09
CA PRO A 132 -17.00 -7.23 6.01
C PRO A 132 -16.37 -8.55 6.51
N GLY A 133 -15.89 -8.58 7.76
CA GLY A 133 -15.37 -9.80 8.40
C GLY A 133 -16.41 -10.90 8.53
N LEU A 134 -17.64 -10.58 8.94
CA LEU A 134 -18.75 -11.52 9.02
C LEU A 134 -19.16 -12.02 7.63
N PHE A 135 -19.26 -11.13 6.65
CA PHE A 135 -19.59 -11.50 5.27
C PHE A 135 -18.55 -12.44 4.67
N LYS A 136 -17.27 -12.20 4.91
CA LYS A 136 -16.20 -13.11 4.48
C LYS A 136 -16.25 -14.45 5.23
N ALA A 137 -16.43 -14.43 6.54
CA ALA A 137 -16.35 -15.64 7.37
C ALA A 137 -17.54 -16.59 7.18
N PHE A 138 -18.75 -16.05 7.05
CA PHE A 138 -19.99 -16.83 7.03
C PHE A 138 -20.58 -16.99 5.64
N LEU A 139 -20.51 -15.94 4.82
CA LEU A 139 -21.12 -15.92 3.48
C LEU A 139 -20.09 -16.11 2.36
N ASN A 140 -18.80 -16.21 2.70
CA ASN A 140 -17.68 -16.34 1.75
C ASN A 140 -17.65 -15.26 0.66
N VAL A 141 -18.21 -14.07 0.95
CA VAL A 141 -18.16 -12.93 0.04
C VAL A 141 -16.74 -12.38 0.00
N ASN A 142 -16.30 -11.92 -1.17
CA ASN A 142 -14.99 -11.29 -1.30
C ASN A 142 -14.88 -10.05 -0.41
N GLU A 143 -13.93 -10.09 0.51
CA GLU A 143 -13.61 -9.04 1.47
C GLU A 143 -13.16 -7.74 0.78
N VAL A 144 -12.56 -7.82 -0.41
CA VAL A 144 -12.14 -6.65 -1.18
C VAL A 144 -13.35 -5.85 -1.63
N ILE A 145 -14.31 -6.50 -2.29
CA ILE A 145 -15.51 -5.84 -2.83
C ILE A 145 -16.35 -5.27 -1.70
N THR A 146 -16.64 -6.09 -0.68
CA THR A 146 -17.43 -5.64 0.47
C THR A 146 -16.76 -4.47 1.18
N SER A 147 -15.46 -4.56 1.46
CA SER A 147 -14.77 -3.49 2.18
C SER A 147 -14.67 -2.18 1.39
N ILE A 148 -14.56 -2.23 0.05
CA ILE A 148 -14.65 -1.03 -0.81
C ILE A 148 -16.05 -0.39 -0.70
N MET A 149 -17.12 -1.18 -0.83
CA MET A 149 -18.50 -0.66 -0.73
C MET A 149 -18.75 -0.02 0.64
N PHE A 150 -18.25 -0.63 1.71
CA PHE A 150 -18.37 -0.10 3.06
C PHE A 150 -17.52 1.15 3.32
N ASN A 151 -16.54 1.49 2.48
CA ASN A 151 -15.89 2.81 2.53
C ASN A 151 -16.88 3.92 2.17
N TYR A 152 -17.61 3.74 1.05
CA TYR A 152 -18.61 4.72 0.60
C TYR A 152 -19.78 4.82 1.57
N ILE A 153 -20.32 3.68 2.01
CA ILE A 153 -21.41 3.67 3.00
C ILE A 153 -20.96 4.38 4.29
N GLY A 154 -19.74 4.13 4.76
CA GLY A 154 -19.22 4.73 5.98
C GLY A 154 -19.02 6.24 5.84
N MET A 155 -18.47 6.69 4.71
CA MET A 155 -18.32 8.10 4.39
C MET A 155 -19.67 8.83 4.37
N PHE A 156 -20.63 8.37 3.57
CA PHE A 156 -21.95 9.00 3.49
C PHE A 156 -22.71 8.96 4.82
N LEU A 157 -22.58 7.87 5.57
CA LEU A 157 -23.19 7.76 6.90
C LEU A 157 -22.59 8.78 7.86
N VAL A 158 -21.26 8.92 7.92
CA VAL A 158 -20.59 9.89 8.79
C VAL A 158 -20.93 11.32 8.39
N ASP A 159 -20.93 11.62 7.10
CA ASP A 159 -21.31 12.94 6.58
C ASP A 159 -22.73 13.30 7.02
N MET A 160 -23.69 12.40 6.80
CA MET A 160 -25.08 12.58 7.23
C MET A 160 -25.19 12.75 8.75
N LEU A 161 -24.49 11.93 9.55
CA LEU A 161 -24.57 11.96 11.01
C LEU A 161 -23.94 13.22 11.61
N ILE A 162 -22.91 13.77 10.98
CA ILE A 162 -22.27 15.03 11.39
C ILE A 162 -23.19 16.20 11.02
N MET A 163 -23.64 16.29 9.76
CA MET A 163 -24.53 17.35 9.31
C MET A 163 -25.85 17.39 10.09
N GLY A 164 -26.38 16.22 10.47
CA GLY A 164 -27.60 16.10 11.28
C GLY A 164 -27.46 16.55 12.74
N LYS A 165 -26.27 16.93 13.21
CA LYS A 165 -26.02 17.31 14.61
C LYS A 165 -25.41 18.71 14.72
N SER A 166 -26.28 19.68 15.03
CA SER A 166 -25.92 21.10 15.16
C SER A 166 -24.81 21.41 16.18
N LYS A 167 -24.68 20.60 17.24
CA LYS A 167 -23.58 20.74 18.21
C LYS A 167 -22.20 20.44 17.62
N MET A 168 -22.12 19.64 16.57
CA MET A 168 -20.86 19.26 15.92
C MET A 168 -20.63 20.02 14.63
N TYR A 169 -21.67 20.35 13.87
CA TYR A 169 -21.54 20.87 12.51
C TYR A 169 -21.88 22.35 12.42
N VAL A 170 -20.99 23.11 11.79
CA VAL A 170 -21.12 24.54 11.53
C VAL A 170 -21.45 24.72 10.05
N SER A 171 -22.73 24.93 9.74
CA SER A 171 -23.21 25.06 8.35
C SER A 171 -22.54 26.20 7.60
N THR A 172 -22.27 27.33 8.25
CA THR A 172 -21.62 28.51 7.64
C THR A 172 -20.19 28.22 7.17
N MET A 173 -19.50 27.26 7.80
CA MET A 173 -18.10 26.92 7.51
C MET A 173 -17.97 25.57 6.79
N ALA A 174 -19.09 24.88 6.53
CA ALA A 174 -19.15 23.55 5.95
C ALA A 174 -18.24 22.49 6.62
N ARG A 175 -18.01 22.61 7.93
CA ARG A 175 -17.11 21.74 8.70
C ARG A 175 -17.60 21.55 10.13
N THR A 176 -16.97 20.62 10.83
CA THR A 176 -17.18 20.47 12.27
C THR A 176 -16.66 21.66 13.07
N GLU A 177 -17.29 21.95 14.20
CA GLU A 177 -16.84 22.92 15.20
C GLU A 177 -15.49 22.49 15.80
N TYR A 178 -14.79 23.39 16.47
CA TYR A 178 -13.58 23.00 17.20
C TYR A 178 -13.92 22.17 18.43
N LEU A 179 -13.18 21.07 18.64
CA LEU A 179 -13.34 20.21 19.81
C LEU A 179 -12.96 20.97 21.08
N PRO A 180 -13.66 20.68 22.21
CA PRO A 180 -13.26 21.20 23.50
C PRO A 180 -11.83 20.75 23.85
N ALA A 181 -11.06 21.61 24.52
CA ALA A 181 -9.66 21.34 24.84
C ALA A 181 -9.46 20.06 25.68
N SER A 182 -10.46 19.64 26.46
CA SER A 182 -10.45 18.39 27.23
C SER A 182 -10.47 17.13 26.35
N ALA A 183 -11.09 17.19 25.17
CA ALA A 183 -11.16 16.07 24.22
C ALA A 183 -9.91 15.97 23.33
N GLN A 184 -9.12 17.04 23.24
CA GLN A 184 -7.92 17.08 22.40
C GLN A 184 -6.77 16.31 23.04
N ILE A 185 -6.03 15.55 22.23
CA ILE A 185 -4.85 14.79 22.69
C ILE A 185 -3.76 15.78 23.09
N PRO A 186 -3.10 15.61 24.26
CA PRO A 186 -2.01 16.49 24.68
C PRO A 186 -0.92 16.65 23.61
N SER A 187 -0.59 17.90 23.28
CA SER A 187 0.49 18.25 22.34
C SER A 187 1.88 17.92 22.92
N LEU A 188 2.85 17.62 22.05
CA LEU A 188 4.26 17.50 22.45
C LEU A 188 4.99 18.85 22.57
N GLY A 189 4.29 19.97 22.32
CA GLY A 189 4.86 21.31 22.50
C GLY A 189 5.83 21.75 21.39
N ILE A 190 5.84 21.06 20.25
CA ILE A 190 6.63 21.48 19.08
C ILE A 190 5.93 22.67 18.41
N LYS A 191 6.61 23.81 18.36
CA LYS A 191 6.06 25.04 17.75
C LYS A 191 5.71 24.80 16.28
N GLY A 192 4.53 25.25 15.87
CA GLY A 192 4.06 25.17 14.49
C GLY A 192 3.69 23.76 14.02
N SER A 193 3.47 22.81 14.93
CA SER A 193 3.06 21.45 14.57
C SER A 193 1.95 20.90 15.49
N SER A 194 1.08 20.08 14.91
CA SER A 194 -0.01 19.38 15.60
C SER A 194 0.40 18.03 16.21
N VAL A 195 1.71 17.75 16.26
CA VAL A 195 2.23 16.52 16.86
C VAL A 195 1.89 16.43 18.35
N ASN A 196 1.43 15.26 18.73
CA ASN A 196 0.83 15.01 20.03
C ASN A 196 1.20 13.60 20.53
N VAL A 197 0.78 13.25 21.74
CA VAL A 197 1.16 11.99 22.41
C VAL A 197 0.76 10.72 21.61
N SER A 198 -0.16 10.82 20.65
CA SER A 198 -0.60 9.68 19.83
C SER A 198 0.54 8.98 19.08
N ILE A 199 1.63 9.66 18.70
CA ILE A 199 2.77 9.00 18.03
C ILE A 199 3.41 7.93 18.93
N TYR A 200 3.56 8.21 20.22
CA TYR A 200 4.11 7.23 21.17
C TYR A 200 3.17 6.06 21.38
N MET A 201 1.86 6.35 21.43
CA MET A 201 0.85 5.31 21.56
C MET A 201 0.78 4.42 20.31
N ALA A 202 0.88 5.01 19.12
CA ALA A 202 0.92 4.32 17.85
C ALA A 202 2.15 3.39 17.73
N ILE A 203 3.33 3.88 18.14
CA ILE A 203 4.54 3.05 18.24
C ILE A 203 4.37 1.93 19.27
N GLY A 204 3.77 2.23 20.43
CA GLY A 204 3.44 1.23 21.45
C GLY A 204 2.54 0.12 20.93
N ILE A 205 1.50 0.48 20.16
CA ILE A 205 0.59 -0.47 19.51
C ILE A 205 1.31 -1.29 18.43
N ALA A 206 2.20 -0.68 17.65
CA ALA A 206 3.02 -1.41 16.68
C ALA A 206 3.91 -2.47 17.35
N ILE A 207 4.53 -2.13 18.49
CA ILE A 207 5.34 -3.06 19.28
C ILE A 207 4.45 -4.16 19.89
N LEU A 208 3.28 -3.80 20.41
CA LEU A 208 2.31 -4.77 20.93
C LEU A 208 1.89 -5.77 19.83
N LEU A 209 1.56 -5.29 18.63
CA LEU A 209 1.23 -6.15 17.49
C LEU A 209 2.41 -7.03 17.06
N TYR A 210 3.64 -6.52 17.13
CA TYR A 210 4.82 -7.35 16.89
C TYR A 210 4.90 -8.52 17.87
N ILE A 211 4.63 -8.27 19.16
CA ILE A 211 4.60 -9.33 20.18
C ILE A 211 3.44 -10.29 19.90
N VAL A 212 2.22 -9.78 19.67
CA VAL A 212 1.04 -10.61 19.37
C VAL A 212 1.31 -11.51 18.17
N LEU A 213 1.78 -10.97 17.05
CA LEU A 213 2.01 -11.74 15.82
C LEU A 213 3.15 -12.75 15.92
N ASN A 214 4.18 -12.49 16.73
CA ASN A 214 5.40 -13.32 16.74
C ASN A 214 5.57 -14.18 17.99
N LYS A 215 4.89 -13.87 19.09
CA LYS A 215 5.10 -14.50 20.40
C LYS A 215 3.83 -15.12 20.99
N THR A 216 2.68 -15.04 20.33
CA THR A 216 1.43 -15.64 20.84
C THR A 216 0.91 -16.76 19.94
N THR A 217 0.12 -17.66 20.53
CA THR A 217 -0.61 -18.72 19.81
C THR A 217 -1.60 -18.14 18.81
N PHE A 218 -2.30 -17.06 19.18
CA PHE A 218 -3.21 -16.34 18.29
C PHE A 218 -2.49 -15.85 17.02
N GLY A 219 -1.33 -15.20 17.17
CA GLY A 219 -0.54 -14.76 16.02
C GLY A 219 -0.05 -15.91 15.14
N TYR A 220 0.29 -17.05 15.73
CA TYR A 220 0.63 -18.27 14.99
C TYR A 220 -0.58 -18.80 14.20
N GLU A 221 -1.75 -18.88 14.83
CA GLU A 221 -3.01 -19.37 14.23
C GLU A 221 -3.42 -18.51 13.03
N LEU A 222 -3.34 -17.17 13.16
CA LEU A 222 -3.63 -16.24 12.06
C LEU A 222 -2.70 -16.46 10.87
N LYS A 223 -1.38 -16.56 11.13
CA LYS A 223 -0.39 -16.76 10.06
C LYS A 223 -0.57 -18.12 9.39
N ALA A 224 -0.81 -19.18 10.16
CA ALA A 224 -1.07 -20.52 9.62
C ALA A 224 -2.31 -20.51 8.71
N THR A 225 -3.41 -19.91 9.19
CA THR A 225 -4.66 -19.76 8.42
C THR A 225 -4.42 -19.02 7.10
N GLY A 226 -3.63 -17.94 7.13
CA GLY A 226 -3.27 -17.18 5.94
C GLY A 226 -2.37 -17.91 4.95
N TYR A 227 -1.53 -18.85 5.42
CA TYR A 227 -0.69 -19.67 4.54
C TYR A 227 -1.48 -20.78 3.86
N ASN A 228 -2.32 -21.49 4.61
CA ASN A 228 -3.16 -22.55 4.05
C ASN A 228 -4.37 -22.80 4.97
N LYS A 229 -5.55 -22.39 4.49
CA LYS A 229 -6.82 -22.55 5.21
C LYS A 229 -7.13 -24.02 5.52
N TYR A 230 -7.00 -24.92 4.54
CA TYR A 230 -7.32 -26.35 4.71
C TYR A 230 -6.41 -27.05 5.72
N ALA A 231 -5.11 -26.75 5.68
CA ALA A 231 -4.16 -27.31 6.64
C ALA A 231 -4.42 -26.78 8.07
N SER A 232 -4.86 -25.53 8.18
CA SER A 232 -5.19 -24.89 9.46
C SER A 232 -6.47 -25.48 10.06
N ASP A 233 -7.49 -25.68 9.24
CA ASP A 233 -8.73 -26.33 9.64
C ASP A 233 -8.46 -27.79 10.08
N TYR A 234 -7.58 -28.52 9.37
CA TYR A 234 -7.14 -29.87 9.77
C TYR A 234 -6.37 -29.87 11.10
N ALA A 235 -5.60 -28.82 11.38
CA ALA A 235 -4.89 -28.63 12.65
C ALA A 235 -5.81 -28.16 13.81
N GLY A 236 -7.13 -28.05 13.58
CA GLY A 236 -8.12 -27.67 14.59
C GLY A 236 -8.25 -26.16 14.83
N MET A 237 -7.68 -25.33 13.96
CA MET A 237 -7.79 -23.86 14.04
C MET A 237 -9.15 -23.39 13.55
N ASN A 238 -9.70 -22.32 14.13
CA ASN A 238 -11.03 -21.83 13.73
C ASN A 238 -10.89 -20.71 12.70
N GLY A 239 -10.84 -21.07 11.41
CA GLY A 239 -10.69 -20.11 10.32
C GLY A 239 -11.76 -19.01 10.30
N LYS A 240 -13.03 -19.32 10.59
CA LYS A 240 -14.13 -18.32 10.61
C LYS A 240 -13.92 -17.29 11.71
N LYS A 241 -13.63 -17.75 12.94
CA LYS A 241 -13.32 -16.88 14.08
C LYS A 241 -12.11 -16.00 13.78
N ASN A 242 -11.08 -16.57 13.16
CA ASN A 242 -9.87 -15.86 12.78
C ASN A 242 -10.14 -14.76 11.76
N ILE A 243 -10.96 -15.01 10.73
CA ILE A 243 -11.43 -14.01 9.77
C ILE A 243 -12.09 -12.81 10.46
N VAL A 244 -13.08 -13.09 11.30
CA VAL A 244 -13.82 -12.02 11.99
C VAL A 244 -12.89 -11.24 12.91
N LEU A 245 -12.10 -11.93 13.74
CA LEU A 245 -11.22 -11.28 14.72
C LEU A 245 -10.10 -10.48 14.04
N THR A 246 -9.58 -10.96 12.90
CA THR A 246 -8.62 -10.21 12.10
C THR A 246 -9.21 -8.89 11.62
N MET A 247 -10.43 -8.92 11.08
CA MET A 247 -11.09 -7.71 10.59
C MET A 247 -11.54 -6.77 11.71
N VAL A 248 -11.94 -7.29 12.88
CA VAL A 248 -12.22 -6.48 14.07
C VAL A 248 -10.98 -5.73 14.52
N ILE A 249 -9.85 -6.42 14.68
CA ILE A 249 -8.59 -5.81 15.14
C ILE A 249 -8.06 -4.83 14.08
N ALA A 250 -8.12 -5.19 12.79
CA ALA A 250 -7.75 -4.27 11.72
C ALA A 250 -8.64 -3.00 11.74
N GLY A 251 -9.95 -3.17 11.94
CA GLY A 251 -10.89 -2.07 12.15
C GLY A 251 -10.53 -1.20 13.36
N ALA A 252 -10.19 -1.81 14.49
CA ALA A 252 -9.74 -1.10 15.70
C ALA A 252 -8.52 -0.21 15.41
N LEU A 253 -7.53 -0.78 14.71
CA LEU A 253 -6.29 -0.08 14.35
C LEU A 253 -6.56 1.08 13.38
N ALA A 254 -7.38 0.86 12.34
CA ALA A 254 -7.75 1.91 11.41
C ALA A 254 -8.57 3.02 12.10
N GLY A 255 -9.53 2.65 12.97
CA GLY A 255 -10.34 3.58 13.74
C GLY A 255 -9.53 4.42 14.74
N LEU A 256 -8.52 3.83 15.37
CA LEU A 256 -7.53 4.57 16.16
C LEU A 256 -6.75 5.58 15.30
N GLY A 257 -6.43 5.24 14.05
CA GLY A 257 -5.87 6.20 13.10
C GLY A 257 -6.77 7.43 12.92
N GLY A 258 -8.08 7.21 12.76
CA GLY A 258 -9.07 8.28 12.62
C GLY A 258 -9.20 9.12 13.89
N ALA A 259 -9.18 8.46 15.05
CA ALA A 259 -9.16 9.13 16.35
C ALA A 259 -7.92 10.03 16.50
N PHE A 260 -6.73 9.52 16.17
CA PHE A 260 -5.49 10.26 16.32
C PHE A 260 -5.40 11.46 15.38
N SER A 261 -6.00 11.39 14.19
CA SER A 261 -6.02 12.52 13.28
C SER A 261 -6.98 13.62 13.72
N ILE A 262 -8.18 13.27 14.21
CA ILE A 262 -9.22 14.27 14.49
C ILE A 262 -9.10 14.89 15.87
N LEU A 263 -8.63 14.13 16.87
CA LEU A 263 -8.45 14.62 18.24
C LEU A 263 -7.16 15.44 18.40
N ALA A 264 -6.40 15.65 17.33
CA ALA A 264 -5.18 16.43 17.39
C ALA A 264 -5.48 17.93 17.57
N PRO A 265 -4.70 18.62 18.42
CA PRO A 265 -4.78 20.07 18.55
C PRO A 265 -4.30 20.75 17.26
N SER A 266 -4.90 21.87 16.89
CA SER A 266 -4.42 22.68 15.78
C SER A 266 -3.17 23.49 16.16
N THR A 267 -2.45 23.99 15.17
CA THR A 267 -1.35 24.95 15.39
C THR A 267 -1.84 26.31 15.86
N ILE A 268 -3.13 26.60 15.69
CA ILE A 268 -3.81 27.81 16.16
C ILE A 268 -4.34 27.58 17.56
N ALA A 269 -4.00 28.48 18.50
CA ALA A 269 -4.44 28.38 19.89
C ALA A 269 -5.97 28.42 19.99
N GLY A 270 -6.55 27.44 20.70
CA GLY A 270 -8.00 27.31 20.86
C GLY A 270 -8.71 26.58 19.71
N SER A 271 -7.99 26.14 18.68
CA SER A 271 -8.55 25.38 17.56
C SER A 271 -8.16 23.90 17.61
N SER A 272 -8.98 23.03 17.03
CA SER A 272 -8.70 21.61 16.79
C SER A 272 -8.65 21.30 15.31
N MET A 273 -8.28 20.07 14.98
CA MET A 273 -8.58 19.53 13.65
C MET A 273 -10.09 19.44 13.44
N THR A 274 -10.53 19.60 12.18
CA THR A 274 -11.94 19.57 11.79
C THR A 274 -12.15 18.55 10.68
N TYR A 275 -13.31 17.92 10.69
CA TYR A 275 -13.84 17.12 9.60
C TYR A 275 -14.76 17.95 8.69
N GLU A 276 -14.65 17.72 7.38
CA GLU A 276 -15.41 18.36 6.31
C GLU A 276 -16.27 17.32 5.58
N PRO A 277 -17.62 17.37 5.71
CA PRO A 277 -18.54 16.45 5.03
C PRO A 277 -18.65 16.73 3.52
N ILE A 278 -17.58 16.47 2.77
CA ILE A 278 -17.49 16.77 1.33
C ILE A 278 -17.63 15.53 0.43
N ASN A 279 -18.13 14.40 0.95
CA ASN A 279 -18.28 13.15 0.22
C ASN A 279 -16.97 12.63 -0.40
N VAL A 280 -15.85 12.81 0.31
CA VAL A 280 -14.53 12.32 -0.10
C VAL A 280 -14.05 11.24 0.85
N ILE A 281 -13.68 10.08 0.28
CA ILE A 281 -13.13 8.96 1.04
C ILE A 281 -11.77 9.36 1.63
N ALA A 282 -11.54 9.04 2.89
CA ALA A 282 -10.29 9.35 3.59
C ALA A 282 -9.08 8.63 2.95
N ALA A 283 -8.25 9.36 2.22
CA ALA A 283 -7.06 8.83 1.55
C ALA A 283 -6.06 8.16 2.53
N THR A 284 -6.04 8.59 3.79
CA THR A 284 -5.22 8.02 4.87
C THR A 284 -5.44 6.51 5.06
N GLY A 285 -6.66 6.02 4.83
CA GLY A 285 -6.95 4.59 4.83
C GLY A 285 -6.21 3.83 3.74
N PHE A 286 -6.17 4.37 2.52
CA PHE A 286 -5.47 3.77 1.38
C PHE A 286 -3.95 3.93 1.49
N ASN A 287 -3.47 5.05 2.03
CA ASN A 287 -2.05 5.25 2.33
C ASN A 287 -1.50 4.19 3.30
N GLY A 288 -2.36 3.59 4.13
CA GLY A 288 -1.98 2.44 4.95
C GLY A 288 -1.54 1.22 4.13
N ILE A 289 -2.13 0.98 2.96
CA ILE A 289 -1.78 -0.14 2.07
C ILE A 289 -0.34 0.03 1.57
N ALA A 290 -0.02 1.24 1.11
CA ALA A 290 1.33 1.62 0.69
C ALA A 290 2.37 1.34 1.77
N VAL A 291 2.09 1.80 2.99
CA VAL A 291 2.97 1.63 4.14
C VAL A 291 3.10 0.16 4.55
N ALA A 292 2.02 -0.61 4.50
CA ALA A 292 2.04 -2.04 4.78
C ALA A 292 2.88 -2.81 3.76
N LEU A 293 2.77 -2.48 2.47
CA LEU A 293 3.57 -3.09 1.40
C LEU A 293 5.05 -2.74 1.52
N LEU A 294 5.38 -1.45 1.68
CA LEU A 294 6.76 -0.99 1.85
C LEU A 294 7.41 -1.57 3.12
N GLY A 295 6.63 -1.70 4.20
CA GLY A 295 7.04 -2.31 5.46
C GLY A 295 7.01 -3.84 5.45
N ASN A 296 6.70 -4.48 4.31
CA ASN A 296 6.54 -5.93 4.14
C ASN A 296 5.64 -6.59 5.21
N SER A 297 4.57 -5.88 5.58
CA SER A 297 3.62 -6.27 6.63
C SER A 297 4.27 -6.58 7.99
N SER A 298 5.47 -6.06 8.26
CA SER A 298 6.11 -6.15 9.56
C SER A 298 5.69 -4.93 10.39
N PRO A 299 5.21 -5.08 11.64
CA PRO A 299 4.84 -3.91 12.45
C PRO A 299 5.99 -2.91 12.62
N ILE A 300 7.23 -3.38 12.76
CA ILE A 300 8.42 -2.52 12.82
C ILE A 300 8.69 -1.85 11.46
N GLY A 301 8.54 -2.59 10.36
CA GLY A 301 8.70 -2.04 9.01
C GLY A 301 7.69 -0.92 8.74
N ILE A 302 6.44 -1.13 9.17
CA ILE A 302 5.33 -0.16 9.04
C ILE A 302 5.64 1.15 9.76
N ILE A 303 6.28 1.13 10.93
CA ILE A 303 6.70 2.36 11.64
C ILE A 303 7.60 3.20 10.74
N PHE A 304 8.67 2.61 10.22
CA PHE A 304 9.63 3.32 9.37
C PHE A 304 9.02 3.74 8.03
N SER A 305 8.20 2.88 7.42
CA SER A 305 7.50 3.19 6.18
C SER A 305 6.51 4.33 6.34
N ALA A 306 5.78 4.42 7.45
CA ALA A 306 4.84 5.52 7.70
C ALA A 306 5.56 6.86 7.86
N ILE A 307 6.67 6.88 8.62
CA ILE A 307 7.51 8.07 8.76
C ILE A 307 8.09 8.48 7.41
N PHE A 308 8.58 7.52 6.62
CA PHE A 308 9.12 7.79 5.29
C PHE A 308 8.07 8.35 4.33
N ILE A 309 6.90 7.73 4.23
CA ILE A 309 5.81 8.21 3.35
C ILE A 309 5.35 9.62 3.79
N SER A 310 5.18 9.85 5.09
CA SER A 310 4.84 11.17 5.61
C SER A 310 5.93 12.21 5.31
N HIS A 311 7.21 11.83 5.44
CA HIS A 311 8.35 12.68 5.09
C HIS A 311 8.33 13.11 3.62
N ILE A 312 8.13 12.16 2.70
CA ILE A 312 8.03 12.43 1.26
C ILE A 312 6.80 13.28 0.95
N GLN A 313 5.64 13.01 1.58
CA GLN A 313 4.44 13.83 1.40
C GLN A 313 4.67 15.28 1.87
N ARG A 314 5.24 15.47 3.07
CA ARG A 314 5.50 16.82 3.60
C ARG A 314 6.54 17.57 2.78
N GLY A 315 7.63 16.91 2.38
CA GLY A 315 8.61 17.50 1.46
C GLY A 315 7.99 17.83 0.10
N GLY A 316 7.14 16.94 -0.39
CA GLY A 316 6.38 17.09 -1.61
C GLY A 316 5.44 18.30 -1.62
N THR A 317 4.75 18.60 -0.52
CA THR A 317 3.91 19.82 -0.46
C THR A 317 4.70 21.11 -0.68
N LEU A 318 6.00 21.13 -0.36
CA LEU A 318 6.87 22.30 -0.59
C LEU A 318 7.31 22.45 -2.06
N THR A 319 7.13 21.42 -2.89
CA THR A 319 7.39 21.52 -4.33
C THR A 319 6.43 22.47 -5.04
N ALA A 320 5.27 22.76 -4.43
CA ALA A 320 4.35 23.79 -4.90
C ALA A 320 4.98 25.18 -4.96
N LEU A 321 5.98 25.46 -4.12
CA LEU A 321 6.75 26.71 -4.17
C LEU A 321 7.57 26.86 -5.46
N TYR A 322 7.78 25.77 -6.18
CA TYR A 322 8.53 25.70 -7.43
C TYR A 322 7.62 25.44 -8.64
N GLY A 323 6.30 25.59 -8.48
CA GLY A 323 5.31 25.45 -9.54
C GLY A 323 4.86 24.01 -9.82
N TYR A 324 5.24 23.04 -8.98
CA TYR A 324 4.74 21.67 -9.09
C TYR A 324 3.37 21.53 -8.43
N LYS A 325 2.46 20.80 -9.07
CA LYS A 325 1.21 20.44 -8.42
C LYS A 325 1.41 19.26 -7.45
N PRO A 326 0.69 19.19 -6.32
CA PRO A 326 0.84 18.12 -5.34
C PRO A 326 0.67 16.70 -5.91
N GLU A 327 -0.14 16.53 -6.95
CA GLU A 327 -0.43 15.23 -7.58
C GLU A 327 0.83 14.57 -8.15
N ILE A 328 1.86 15.36 -8.52
CA ILE A 328 3.15 14.81 -8.98
C ILE A 328 3.80 13.99 -7.87
N ILE A 329 3.67 14.42 -6.62
CA ILE A 329 4.21 13.71 -5.45
C ILE A 329 3.44 12.42 -5.20
N ASP A 330 2.12 12.43 -5.39
CA ASP A 330 1.31 11.23 -5.29
C ASP A 330 1.70 10.19 -6.35
N ILE A 331 2.09 10.63 -7.56
CA ILE A 331 2.67 9.76 -8.58
C ILE A 331 4.02 9.19 -8.12
N VAL A 332 4.92 10.02 -7.58
CA VAL A 332 6.23 9.54 -7.06
C VAL A 332 6.03 8.48 -5.99
N ILE A 333 5.14 8.74 -5.03
CA ILE A 333 4.79 7.79 -3.96
C ILE A 333 4.20 6.51 -4.56
N SER A 334 3.26 6.62 -5.51
CA SER A 334 2.64 5.48 -6.19
C SER A 334 3.67 4.60 -6.89
N VAL A 335 4.67 5.18 -7.54
CA VAL A 335 5.75 4.44 -8.20
C VAL A 335 6.67 3.75 -7.19
N ILE A 336 7.00 4.41 -6.07
CA ILE A 336 7.76 3.79 -4.97
C ILE A 336 6.99 2.56 -4.46
N ILE A 337 5.68 2.69 -4.24
CA ILE A 337 4.82 1.60 -3.77
C ILE A 337 4.75 0.48 -4.80
N TYR A 338 4.58 0.83 -6.08
CA TYR A 338 4.56 -0.13 -7.18
C TYR A 338 5.85 -0.95 -7.18
N PHE A 339 7.02 -0.31 -7.17
CA PHE A 339 8.31 -1.01 -7.06
C PHE A 339 8.43 -1.82 -5.76
N SER A 340 7.86 -1.35 -4.66
CA SER A 340 7.87 -2.08 -3.39
C SER A 340 7.03 -3.36 -3.43
N ALA A 341 5.94 -3.39 -4.20
CA ALA A 341 5.16 -4.60 -4.41
C ALA A 341 5.95 -5.67 -5.19
N PHE A 342 6.77 -5.24 -6.16
CA PHE A 342 7.68 -6.12 -6.90
C PHE A 342 9.00 -6.38 -6.16
N ALA A 343 9.21 -5.84 -4.96
CA ALA A 343 10.46 -5.94 -4.21
C ALA A 343 10.97 -7.39 -4.03
N MET A 344 10.05 -8.35 -3.84
CA MET A 344 10.40 -9.77 -3.75
C MET A 344 10.82 -10.37 -5.10
N LEU A 345 10.14 -10.00 -6.19
CA LEU A 345 10.52 -10.39 -7.55
C LEU A 345 11.85 -9.75 -7.97
N MET A 346 12.06 -8.48 -7.63
CA MET A 346 13.32 -7.77 -7.87
C MET A 346 14.49 -8.45 -7.16
N ASN A 347 14.32 -8.93 -5.92
CA ASN A 347 15.42 -9.61 -5.22
C ASN A 347 15.84 -10.89 -5.97
N HIS A 348 14.87 -11.70 -6.42
CA HIS A 348 15.16 -12.89 -7.24
C HIS A 348 15.85 -12.52 -8.56
N MET A 349 15.39 -11.49 -9.27
CA MET A 349 16.01 -11.04 -10.52
C MET A 349 17.43 -10.50 -10.31
N VAL A 350 17.65 -9.70 -9.27
CA VAL A 350 18.96 -9.12 -8.93
C VAL A 350 19.94 -10.21 -8.53
N VAL A 351 19.54 -11.16 -7.67
CA VAL A 351 20.36 -12.31 -7.29
C VAL A 351 20.70 -13.18 -8.51
N ALA A 352 19.73 -13.44 -9.39
CA ALA A 352 19.96 -14.18 -10.63
C ALA A 352 20.94 -13.45 -11.56
N PHE A 353 20.85 -12.12 -11.67
CA PHE A 353 21.74 -11.28 -12.48
C PHE A 353 23.18 -11.30 -11.94
N PHE A 354 23.37 -11.15 -10.62
CA PHE A 354 24.70 -11.21 -10.00
C PHE A 354 25.30 -12.62 -10.04
N LYS A 355 24.49 -13.69 -9.93
CA LYS A 355 24.95 -15.08 -10.09
C LYS A 355 25.47 -15.32 -11.52
N ARG A 356 24.71 -14.90 -12.53
CA ARG A 356 25.12 -14.97 -13.95
C ARG A 356 26.40 -14.17 -14.23
N LYS A 357 26.56 -12.98 -13.63
CA LYS A 357 27.77 -12.16 -13.79
C LYS A 357 29.00 -12.78 -13.10
N LYS A 358 28.82 -13.46 -11.97
CA LYS A 358 29.89 -14.18 -11.26
C LYS A 358 30.32 -15.45 -11.99
N GLU A 359 29.37 -16.19 -12.57
CA GLU A 359 29.65 -17.36 -13.42
C GLU A 359 30.43 -16.95 -14.68
N LYS A 360 30.06 -15.84 -15.35
CA LYS A 360 30.83 -15.28 -16.48
C LYS A 360 32.21 -14.74 -16.09
N SER A 361 32.42 -14.32 -14.84
CA SER A 361 33.72 -13.83 -14.36
C SER A 361 34.67 -14.96 -13.92
N ASN A 362 34.15 -16.12 -13.51
CA ASN A 362 34.94 -17.31 -13.17
C ASN A 362 35.28 -18.18 -14.40
N GLN A 363 34.71 -17.88 -15.58
CA GLN A 363 34.97 -18.54 -16.86
C GLN A 363 35.92 -17.74 -17.77
N LYS A 364 36.88 -16.97 -17.22
CA LYS A 364 38.03 -16.47 -18.01
C LYS A 364 39.20 -17.46 -17.91
N PRO A 365 39.94 -17.71 -19.00
CA PRO A 365 40.48 -19.03 -19.30
C PRO A 365 41.69 -19.40 -18.44
N VAL A 366 41.69 -20.62 -17.90
CA VAL A 366 42.89 -21.36 -17.52
C VAL A 366 43.57 -21.82 -18.82
N GLU A 367 44.02 -20.88 -19.63
CA GLU A 367 44.55 -21.19 -20.97
C GLU A 367 45.75 -20.28 -21.29
N ILE A 368 46.66 -20.11 -20.33
CA ILE A 368 47.99 -19.54 -20.59
C ILE A 368 49.12 -20.41 -19.98
N SER A 369 48.81 -21.41 -19.15
CA SER A 369 49.87 -22.22 -18.51
C SER A 369 50.32 -23.45 -19.32
N GLN A 370 49.57 -23.89 -20.34
CA GLN A 370 49.94 -25.08 -21.13
C GLN A 370 50.51 -24.76 -22.51
N ALA A 371 50.18 -23.60 -23.10
CA ALA A 371 50.74 -23.17 -24.39
C ALA A 371 52.26 -22.93 -24.35
N LYS A 372 52.82 -22.51 -23.20
CA LYS A 372 54.27 -22.29 -23.06
C LYS A 372 55.10 -23.58 -22.93
N LYS A 373 54.47 -24.75 -22.75
CA LYS A 373 55.17 -26.05 -22.68
C LYS A 373 55.23 -26.79 -24.02
N VAL A 374 54.38 -26.43 -24.98
CA VAL A 374 54.31 -27.11 -26.29
C VAL A 374 55.24 -26.44 -27.30
N GLU A 375 55.46 -25.13 -27.19
CA GLU A 375 56.33 -24.38 -28.11
C GLU A 375 57.83 -24.62 -27.89
N VAL A 376 58.23 -25.26 -26.77
CA VAL A 376 59.62 -25.68 -26.52
C VAL A 376 59.90 -27.11 -27.01
N ALA A 377 58.87 -27.89 -27.37
CA ALA A 377 59.01 -29.32 -27.68
C ALA A 377 58.94 -29.66 -29.18
N LEU A 378 58.73 -28.68 -30.06
CA LEU A 378 58.57 -28.90 -31.51
C LEU A 378 59.81 -28.54 -32.35
N ASP A 379 60.88 -28.06 -31.74
CA ASP A 379 62.14 -27.73 -32.43
C ASP A 379 63.14 -28.92 -32.51
N GLU A 380 62.83 -30.09 -31.94
CA GLU A 380 63.85 -31.14 -31.70
C GLU A 380 63.61 -32.52 -32.35
N LYS A 381 62.56 -32.73 -33.15
CA LYS A 381 62.33 -34.04 -33.81
C LYS A 381 61.86 -33.93 -35.26
N SER A 382 62.79 -33.61 -36.15
CA SER A 382 62.68 -33.89 -37.58
C SER A 382 63.94 -34.62 -38.07
N THR A 383 64.04 -35.92 -37.78
CA THR A 383 65.04 -36.80 -38.39
C THR A 383 64.50 -38.22 -38.54
N VAL A 384 64.54 -38.70 -39.80
CA VAL A 384 64.70 -40.10 -40.25
C VAL A 384 63.42 -40.96 -40.40
N ASP A 385 63.04 -41.16 -41.69
CA ASP A 385 63.00 -42.45 -42.45
C ASP A 385 62.50 -43.71 -41.72
N LYS A 386 61.89 -44.74 -42.31
CA LYS A 386 61.30 -45.13 -43.61
C LYS A 386 60.97 -46.63 -43.45
N ASP A 387 60.18 -47.17 -44.38
CA ASP A 387 60.13 -48.58 -44.81
C ASP A 387 59.19 -49.62 -44.15
N GLU A 388 58.32 -50.12 -45.06
CA GLU A 388 57.90 -51.49 -45.37
C GLU A 388 57.23 -52.45 -44.35
N LYS A 389 56.08 -52.95 -44.84
CA LYS A 389 55.62 -54.36 -44.95
C LYS A 389 54.88 -55.08 -43.79
N THR A 390 53.81 -55.73 -44.28
CA THR A 390 53.29 -57.08 -43.97
C THR A 390 52.32 -57.35 -42.82
N LEU A 391 51.25 -58.04 -43.25
CA LEU A 391 50.39 -59.04 -42.61
C LEU A 391 49.46 -58.62 -41.47
N GLY A 392 48.18 -58.92 -41.69
CA GLY A 392 47.08 -58.66 -40.77
C GLY A 392 46.87 -59.73 -39.70
N PHE A 393 45.80 -59.52 -38.94
CA PHE A 393 44.86 -60.52 -38.44
C PHE A 393 43.66 -59.74 -37.86
N MET A 394 42.47 -60.25 -38.09
CA MET A 394 41.21 -59.78 -37.49
C MET A 394 41.24 -60.03 -35.98
N ASP A 395 40.73 -59.11 -35.16
CA ASP A 395 39.46 -59.32 -34.46
C ASP A 395 38.98 -58.10 -33.65
N SER A 396 37.66 -57.90 -33.75
CA SER A 396 36.66 -57.35 -32.83
C SER A 396 36.98 -56.26 -31.76
N GLU A 397 36.07 -55.28 -31.78
CA GLU A 397 35.51 -54.49 -30.65
C GLU A 397 36.13 -53.13 -30.25
N GLU A 398 35.36 -52.10 -30.66
CA GLU A 398 34.84 -50.99 -29.84
C GLU A 398 35.59 -49.66 -29.70
N ILE A 399 34.77 -48.60 -29.71
CA ILE A 399 35.02 -47.16 -29.44
C ILE A 399 35.69 -46.42 -30.63
N GLY A 400 35.10 -45.43 -31.28
CA GLY A 400 34.03 -44.49 -30.95
C GLY A 400 34.45 -43.12 -31.50
N ASN A 401 33.66 -42.54 -32.41
CA ASN A 401 33.69 -41.16 -32.94
C ASN A 401 32.69 -41.13 -34.12
N ILE A 402 31.87 -40.14 -34.43
CA ILE A 402 31.90 -38.69 -34.21
C ILE A 402 30.48 -38.15 -34.51
N GLU A 403 30.09 -37.19 -33.68
CA GLU A 403 29.28 -35.99 -33.94
C GLU A 403 27.93 -35.99 -34.69
N ASN A 404 27.02 -35.27 -34.01
CA ASN A 404 26.00 -34.37 -34.50
C ASN A 404 24.73 -34.97 -35.11
N ALA A 405 23.65 -34.95 -34.32
CA ALA A 405 22.46 -34.17 -34.68
C ALA A 405 21.56 -33.97 -33.45
N GLU A 406 21.04 -32.76 -33.38
CA GLU A 406 20.16 -32.20 -32.36
C GLU A 406 18.77 -32.85 -32.31
N ASN A 407 18.15 -32.73 -31.13
CA ASN A 407 16.71 -32.66 -30.87
C ASN A 407 15.82 -33.83 -31.32
N SER A 408 15.56 -34.72 -30.36
CA SER A 408 14.33 -35.53 -30.28
C SER A 408 13.53 -35.16 -29.01
N GLU A 409 12.27 -34.78 -29.24
CA GLU A 409 11.05 -35.17 -28.51
C GLU A 409 10.94 -34.84 -27.00
N SER A 410 9.86 -34.24 -26.49
CA SER A 410 8.45 -34.46 -26.81
C SER A 410 7.57 -33.30 -26.32
N THR A 411 6.79 -32.74 -27.26
CA THR A 411 5.44 -32.23 -27.04
C THR A 411 4.49 -33.42 -27.04
N GLU A 412 3.60 -33.52 -26.06
CA GLU A 412 2.50 -34.48 -26.08
C GLU A 412 1.15 -33.78 -25.84
N SER A 413 0.31 -33.89 -26.88
CA SER A 413 -1.16 -33.86 -26.92
C SER A 413 -1.93 -32.54 -26.69
N THR A 414 -2.32 -31.94 -27.81
CA THR A 414 -3.63 -31.30 -28.00
C THR A 414 -4.32 -31.96 -29.19
N GLU A 415 -5.65 -31.91 -29.17
CA GLU A 415 -6.65 -32.32 -30.18
C GLU A 415 -7.22 -33.74 -30.02
N ASP A 416 -8.49 -33.82 -29.60
CA ASP A 416 -9.54 -33.97 -30.60
C ASP A 416 -10.95 -33.61 -30.13
N SER A 417 -11.75 -33.17 -31.10
CA SER A 417 -13.23 -33.06 -31.18
C SER A 417 -13.83 -31.66 -31.38
N LYS A 418 -13.84 -31.24 -32.65
CA LYS A 418 -14.89 -30.39 -33.24
C LYS A 418 -16.03 -31.28 -33.75
N SER A 419 -17.26 -30.83 -33.51
CA SER A 419 -18.42 -30.80 -34.44
C SER A 419 -19.74 -31.18 -33.75
N LYS A 420 -20.67 -30.22 -33.62
CA LYS A 420 -21.86 -30.09 -34.47
C LYS A 420 -22.80 -29.01 -33.96
N GLU A 421 -23.36 -28.29 -34.93
CA GLU A 421 -24.36 -27.24 -34.88
C GLU A 421 -25.77 -27.71 -34.46
N ASN A 422 -26.56 -26.71 -34.05
CA ASN A 422 -28.00 -26.50 -34.23
C ASN A 422 -29.00 -27.50 -33.65
N THR A 423 -29.80 -27.03 -32.69
CA THR A 423 -31.26 -26.91 -32.91
C THR A 423 -31.86 -25.84 -32.01
N GLU A 424 -32.79 -25.10 -32.61
CA GLU A 424 -33.69 -24.09 -32.04
C GLU A 424 -34.58 -24.67 -30.93
N ASP A 425 -34.98 -23.84 -29.97
CA ASP A 425 -36.41 -23.60 -29.74
C ASP A 425 -36.64 -22.30 -28.94
N THR A 426 -37.59 -21.55 -29.48
CA THR A 426 -38.27 -20.33 -29.01
C THR A 426 -39.14 -20.66 -27.77
N VAL A 427 -39.67 -19.78 -26.90
CA VAL A 427 -40.48 -18.54 -26.96
C VAL A 427 -40.50 -18.06 -25.47
N GLU A 428 -40.27 -16.82 -25.09
CA GLU A 428 -41.32 -15.80 -24.86
C GLU A 428 -40.67 -14.41 -24.76
N THR A 429 -40.93 -13.60 -25.78
CA THR A 429 -40.88 -12.14 -25.72
C THR A 429 -42.30 -11.65 -25.49
N GLU A 430 -42.57 -10.98 -24.38
CA GLU A 430 -43.58 -9.93 -24.36
C GLU A 430 -42.89 -8.58 -24.46
N ASN A 431 -43.28 -7.87 -25.52
CA ASN A 431 -43.11 -6.45 -25.74
C ASN A 431 -43.48 -5.64 -24.49
N ILE A 432 -42.72 -4.57 -24.22
CA ILE A 432 -43.22 -3.20 -24.37
C ILE A 432 -41.99 -2.32 -24.65
N ASP A 433 -41.82 -1.99 -25.92
CA ASP A 433 -41.21 -0.75 -26.35
C ASP A 433 -42.00 0.41 -25.74
N ASN A 434 -41.35 1.26 -24.94
CA ASN A 434 -41.56 2.71 -24.89
C ASN A 434 -40.69 3.30 -23.78
N ILE A 435 -39.67 4.07 -24.17
CA ILE A 435 -39.43 5.48 -23.79
C ILE A 435 -38.02 5.83 -24.28
N LYS A 436 -38.01 6.39 -25.49
CA LYS A 436 -36.90 7.15 -26.05
C LYS A 436 -37.01 8.59 -25.56
N TYR A 437 -35.89 9.12 -25.07
CA TYR A 437 -35.48 10.54 -25.07
C TYR A 437 -36.50 11.60 -24.64
N THR A 438 -36.31 12.16 -23.43
CA THR A 438 -36.82 13.49 -23.07
C THR A 438 -35.97 14.06 -21.93
N GLU A 439 -34.83 14.68 -22.25
CA GLU A 439 -34.06 15.54 -21.32
C GLU A 439 -33.41 16.72 -22.08
N GLU A 440 -34.16 17.35 -22.99
CA GLU A 440 -33.66 18.57 -23.67
C GLU A 440 -34.71 19.70 -23.81
N SER A 441 -35.88 19.57 -23.17
CA SER A 441 -36.91 20.63 -23.12
C SER A 441 -36.92 21.45 -21.82
N ASP A 442 -36.46 20.89 -20.71
CA ASP A 442 -36.70 21.51 -19.38
C ASP A 442 -35.62 22.53 -18.98
N LEU A 443 -34.58 22.69 -19.81
CA LEU A 443 -33.49 23.66 -19.56
C LEU A 443 -33.76 25.05 -20.17
N LYS A 444 -34.82 25.21 -20.97
CA LYS A 444 -35.17 26.50 -21.60
C LYS A 444 -36.24 27.29 -20.85
N ASP A 445 -37.07 26.62 -20.06
CA ASP A 445 -38.13 27.28 -19.28
C ASP A 445 -37.64 27.78 -17.90
N VAL A 446 -36.53 27.25 -17.38
CA VAL A 446 -35.90 27.75 -16.13
C VAL A 446 -35.00 28.97 -16.38
N LEU A 447 -34.54 29.18 -17.62
CA LEU A 447 -33.68 30.31 -17.99
C LEU A 447 -34.46 31.56 -18.45
N SER A 448 -35.78 31.48 -18.63
CA SER A 448 -36.63 32.61 -19.02
C SER A 448 -37.29 33.34 -17.84
N GLU A 449 -37.36 32.72 -16.65
CA GLU A 449 -37.90 33.35 -15.43
C GLU A 449 -36.85 34.13 -14.60
N GLY A 450 -35.55 34.04 -14.93
CA GLY A 450 -34.46 34.70 -14.20
C GLY A 450 -34.04 36.09 -14.69
N LEU A 451 -34.71 36.66 -15.71
CA LEU A 451 -34.25 37.87 -16.42
C LEU A 451 -35.22 39.06 -16.38
N ASN A 452 -36.21 39.09 -15.48
CA ASN A 452 -37.22 40.18 -15.40
C ASN A 452 -37.41 40.79 -14.00
N LEU A 453 -36.37 40.82 -13.16
CA LEU A 453 -36.40 41.53 -11.87
C LEU A 453 -35.19 42.47 -11.69
N GLU A 454 -34.98 43.36 -12.65
CA GLU A 454 -34.22 44.60 -12.49
C GLU A 454 -34.95 45.74 -13.19
N ASP A 455 -35.99 46.26 -12.55
CA ASP A 455 -36.32 47.70 -12.59
C ASP A 455 -37.55 47.94 -11.70
N THR A 456 -37.34 48.48 -10.51
CA THR A 456 -38.24 49.43 -9.81
C THR A 456 -37.71 49.71 -8.40
N THR A 457 -37.73 50.99 -8.02
CA THR A 457 -37.44 51.58 -6.71
C THR A 457 -36.02 52.11 -6.45
N SER A 458 -35.59 53.07 -7.27
CA SER A 458 -34.96 54.28 -6.74
C SER A 458 -36.07 55.31 -6.43
N GLU A 459 -36.29 55.61 -5.14
CA GLU A 459 -36.82 56.88 -4.62
C GLU A 459 -37.18 56.72 -3.14
N LYS A 460 -36.31 57.22 -2.25
CA LYS A 460 -36.60 57.92 -0.97
C LYS A 460 -35.47 57.71 0.04
N GLU A 461 -34.44 58.55 -0.05
CA GLU A 461 -33.70 59.00 1.12
C GLU A 461 -33.61 60.53 1.07
N ASP A 462 -34.42 61.15 1.93
CA ASP A 462 -34.27 62.52 2.40
C ASP A 462 -34.44 62.43 3.93
N LYS A 463 -33.32 62.28 4.65
CA LYS A 463 -33.06 62.83 6.00
C LYS A 463 -31.67 62.49 6.52
#